data_AF-A0A8S2X4E3-F1
#
_entry.id   AF-A0A8S2X4E3-F1
#
_cell.length_a   1.000
_cell.length_b   1.000
_cell.length_c   1.000
_cell.angle_alpha   90.00
_cell.angle_beta   90.00
_cell.angle_gamma   90.00
#
_symmetry.space_group_name_H-M   'P 1'
#
loop_
_entity.id
_entity.type
_entity.pdbx_description
1 polymer ?
#
loop_
_entity_poly.entity_id
_entity_poly.type
_entity_poly.pdbx_seq_one_letter_code
_entity_poly.pdbx_strand_id
1 'polypeptide(L)' 'LVRANRATLFRGGWVMNDQPTLRDGKFRVSEDIWPDSTLPPYCSGFGWLMSKLVRNKLLEASYKYPVNKTVWIGDVFLSG' A
#
# COMPACT_ATOMS: atom_id res chain seq x y z
N LEU A 1 22.69 -1.47 -24.45
CA LEU A 1 21.73 -0.69 -23.62
C LEU A 1 20.56 -1.59 -23.25
N VAL A 2 20.54 -2.13 -22.03
CA VAL A 2 19.40 -2.92 -21.53
C VAL A 2 18.20 -1.98 -21.46
N ARG A 3 17.17 -2.21 -22.28
CA ARG A 3 15.92 -1.43 -22.20
C ARG A 3 15.36 -1.60 -20.79
N ALA A 4 15.25 -0.51 -20.04
CA ALA A 4 14.62 -0.52 -18.73
C ALA A 4 13.21 -1.12 -18.87
N ASN A 5 12.95 -2.25 -18.21
CA ASN A 5 11.63 -2.86 -18.20
C ASN A 5 10.67 -1.96 -17.40
N ARG A 6 9.91 -1.14 -18.12
CA ARG A 6 8.94 -0.21 -17.52
C ARG A 6 7.61 -0.89 -17.19
N ALA A 7 7.40 -2.16 -17.51
CA ALA A 7 6.13 -2.83 -17.26
C ALA A 7 5.84 -2.97 -15.75
N THR A 8 6.88 -3.13 -14.93
CA THR A 8 6.77 -3.39 -13.49
C THR A 8 7.31 -2.24 -12.63
N LEU A 9 7.46 -1.03 -13.20
CA LEU A 9 7.93 0.13 -12.45
C LEU A 9 6.94 0.47 -11.33
N PHE A 10 7.43 0.48 -10.09
CA PHE A 10 6.77 1.06 -8.93
C PHE A 10 7.84 1.64 -8.00
N ARG A 11 7.70 2.92 -7.62
CA ARG A 11 8.61 3.66 -6.73
C ARG A 11 7.80 4.60 -5.85
N GLY A 12 8.04 4.55 -4.54
CA GLY A 12 7.57 5.54 -3.58
C GLY A 12 8.69 6.42 -3.07
N GLY A 13 8.38 7.29 -2.10
CA GLY A 13 9.38 8.10 -1.42
C GLY A 13 10.22 7.27 -0.45
N TRP A 14 9.58 6.71 0.56
CA TRP A 14 10.22 5.99 1.66
C TRP A 14 9.63 4.59 1.77
N VAL A 15 10.48 3.58 1.95
CA VAL A 15 10.01 2.23 2.31
C VAL A 15 9.84 2.17 3.82
N MET A 16 8.62 1.88 4.25
CA MET A 16 8.25 1.71 5.64
C MET A 16 8.15 0.21 5.93
N ASN A 17 9.12 -0.33 6.65
CA ASN A 17 9.12 -1.74 7.06
C ASN A 17 8.68 -1.86 8.53
N ASP A 18 7.99 -2.95 8.84
CA ASP A 18 7.65 -3.38 10.21
C ASP A 18 6.99 -2.27 11.06
N GLN A 19 6.17 -1.44 10.43
CA GLN A 19 5.48 -0.36 11.16
C GLN A 19 4.41 -0.95 12.07
N PRO A 20 4.31 -0.48 13.33
CA PRO A 20 3.28 -0.96 14.23
C PRO A 20 1.90 -0.54 13.75
N THR A 21 0.93 -1.43 13.89
CA THR A 21 -0.47 -1.10 13.68
C THR A 21 -0.94 -0.21 14.84
N LEU A 22 -1.17 1.08 14.55
CA LEU A 22 -1.64 2.02 15.56
C LEU A 22 -3.09 1.71 15.93
N ARG A 23 -3.38 1.64 17.23
CA ARG A 23 -4.75 1.43 17.76
C ARG A 23 -5.43 2.72 18.20
N ASP A 24 -4.69 3.83 18.20
CA ASP A 24 -5.16 5.16 18.55
C ASP A 24 -4.61 6.24 17.57
N GLY A 25 -5.08 7.48 17.75
CA GLY A 25 -4.66 8.62 16.94
C GLY A 25 -5.24 8.66 15.52
N LYS A 26 -4.64 9.52 14.68
CA LYS A 26 -5.12 9.85 13.32
C LYS A 26 -5.18 8.64 12.38
N PHE A 27 -4.24 7.71 12.53
CA PHE A 27 -4.08 6.54 11.66
C PHE A 27 -4.48 5.25 12.36
N ARG A 28 -5.38 5.33 13.36
CA ARG A 28 -5.82 4.14 14.09
C ARG A 28 -6.47 3.12 13.15
N VAL A 29 -6.15 1.85 13.37
CA VAL A 29 -6.75 0.70 12.69
C VAL A 29 -7.32 -0.22 13.76
N SER A 30 -8.59 -0.55 13.63
CA SER A 30 -9.27 -1.43 14.58
C SER A 30 -8.85 -2.90 14.37
N GLU A 31 -8.89 -3.69 15.43
CA GLU A 31 -8.44 -5.10 15.45
C GLU A 31 -9.33 -6.03 14.61
N ASP A 32 -10.61 -5.68 14.44
CA ASP A 32 -11.56 -6.39 13.57
C ASP A 32 -11.17 -6.27 12.07
N ILE A 33 -10.64 -5.12 11.67
CA ILE A 33 -10.13 -4.86 10.32
C ILE A 33 -8.77 -5.51 10.14
N TRP A 34 -7.82 -5.22 11.03
CA TRP A 34 -6.43 -5.68 10.95
C TRP A 34 -5.95 -6.17 12.33
N PRO A 35 -6.00 -7.48 12.61
CA PRO A 35 -5.67 -8.01 13.94
C PRO A 35 -4.17 -7.97 14.22
N ASP A 36 -3.34 -7.99 13.18
CA ASP A 36 -1.88 -8.04 13.34
C ASP A 36 -1.33 -6.75 13.95
N SER A 37 -0.30 -6.90 14.78
CA SER A 37 0.37 -5.79 15.46
C SER A 37 1.28 -4.98 14.52
N THR A 38 1.49 -5.46 13.29
CA THR A 38 2.33 -4.81 12.29
C THR A 38 1.62 -4.69 10.95
N LEU A 39 1.93 -3.62 10.23
CA LEU A 39 1.47 -3.35 8.88
C LEU A 39 2.43 -3.98 7.85
N PRO A 40 1.93 -4.37 6.65
CA PRO A 40 2.80 -4.86 5.59
C PRO A 40 3.79 -3.77 5.15
N PRO A 41 4.94 -4.13 4.57
CA PRO A 41 5.86 -3.15 4.00
C PRO A 41 5.17 -2.27 2.97
N TYR A 42 5.25 -0.95 3.13
CA TYR A 42 4.57 -0.01 2.24
C TYR A 42 5.45 1.18 1.87
N CYS A 43 5.09 1.87 0.80
CA CYS A 43 5.73 3.08 0.34
C CYS A 43 5.02 4.32 0.88
N SER A 44 5.69 5.11 1.73
CA SER A 44 5.16 6.39 2.22
C SER A 44 5.80 7.61 1.54
N GLY A 45 5.19 8.78 1.73
CA GLY A 45 5.67 10.07 1.26
C GLY A 45 4.64 10.85 0.44
N PHE A 46 5.11 11.80 -0.38
CA PHE A 46 4.24 12.71 -1.13
C PHE A 46 3.54 12.06 -2.34
N GLY A 47 4.00 10.89 -2.79
CA GLY A 47 3.35 10.16 -3.87
C GLY A 47 4.16 8.99 -4.41
N TRP A 48 3.58 8.34 -5.43
CA TRP A 48 4.17 7.18 -6.11
C TRP A 48 4.32 7.42 -7.60
N LEU A 49 5.37 6.84 -8.16
CA LEU A 49 5.59 6.73 -9.59
C LEU A 49 5.45 5.26 -10.00
N MET A 50 4.50 4.97 -10.89
CA MET A 50 4.26 3.61 -11.34
C MET A 50 3.96 3.54 -12.84
N SER A 51 4.16 2.36 -13.42
CA SER A 51 3.79 2.10 -14.80
C SER A 51 2.27 2.06 -14.99
N LYS A 52 1.81 2.28 -16.23
CA LYS A 52 0.40 2.10 -16.60
C LYS A 52 -0.10 0.69 -16.27
N LEU A 53 0.73 -0.33 -16.47
CA LEU A 53 0.37 -1.72 -16.22
C LEU A 53 0.18 -1.98 -14.72
N VAL A 54 1.08 -1.49 -13.87
CA VAL A 54 0.96 -1.63 -12.41
C VAL A 54 -0.29 -0.90 -11.90
N ARG A 55 -0.52 0.34 -12.36
CA ARG A 55 -1.74 1.10 -12.03
C ARG A 55 -3.01 0.34 -12.37
N ASN A 56 -3.10 -0.26 -13.57
CA ASN A 56 -4.27 -1.02 -13.99
C ASN A 56 -4.51 -2.24 -13.08
N LYS A 57 -3.44 -2.98 -12.74
CA LYS A 57 -3.53 -4.12 -11.82
C LYS A 57 -4.01 -3.70 -10.42
N LEU A 58 -3.53 -2.58 -9.90
CA LEU A 58 -3.98 -2.04 -8.62
C LEU A 58 -5.46 -1.67 -8.64
N LEU A 59 -5.92 -1.02 -9.70
CA LEU A 59 -7.34 -0.69 -9.88
C LEU A 59 -8.20 -1.96 -9.93
N GLU A 60 -7.80 -2.96 -10.71
CA GLU A 60 -8.49 -4.26 -10.78
C GLU A 60 -8.52 -4.98 -9.43
N ALA A 61 -7.43 -4.92 -8.66
CA ALA A 61 -7.36 -5.50 -7.32
C ALA A 61 -8.30 -4.77 -6.34
N SER A 62 -8.42 -3.44 -6.43
CA SER A 62 -9.28 -2.65 -5.54
C SER A 62 -10.76 -3.03 -5.63
N TYR A 63 -11.23 -3.53 -6.79
CA TYR A 63 -12.60 -4.01 -6.95
C TYR A 63 -12.88 -5.36 -6.28
N LYS A 64 -11.83 -6.12 -5.95
CA LYS A 64 -11.92 -7.45 -5.33
C LYS A 64 -11.63 -7.41 -3.83
N TYR A 65 -11.01 -6.34 -3.36
CA TYR A 65 -10.55 -6.24 -1.99
C TYR A 65 -11.75 -6.05 -1.04
N PRO A 66 -11.90 -6.90 0.00
CA PRO A 66 -13.05 -6.83 0.89
C PRO A 66 -12.99 -5.56 1.76
N VAL A 67 -14.04 -4.74 1.69
CA VAL A 67 -14.11 -3.42 2.36
C VAL A 67 -13.93 -3.52 3.88
N ASN A 68 -14.38 -4.62 4.49
CA ASN A 68 -14.24 -4.89 5.92
C ASN A 68 -12.83 -5.35 6.33
N LYS A 69 -11.87 -5.37 5.41
CA LYS A 69 -10.44 -5.61 5.68
C LYS A 69 -9.55 -4.50 5.14
N THR A 70 -10.15 -3.37 4.74
CA THR A 70 -9.42 -2.23 4.19
C THR A 70 -8.84 -1.37 5.31
N VAL A 71 -7.50 -1.29 5.34
CA VAL A 71 -6.80 -0.30 6.16
C VAL A 71 -6.93 1.06 5.49
N TRP A 72 -7.62 2.01 6.13
CA TRP A 72 -7.87 3.35 5.60
C TRP A 72 -6.67 4.30 5.75
N ILE A 73 -5.47 3.79 5.46
CA ILE A 73 -4.23 4.54 5.34
C ILE A 73 -3.80 4.36 3.88
N GLY A 74 -3.91 5.42 3.07
CA GLY A 74 -3.77 5.33 1.61
C GLY A 74 -2.46 4.67 1.16
N ASP A 75 -1.36 4.98 1.84
CA ASP A 75 -0.05 4.40 1.56
C ASP A 75 -0.01 2.89 1.82
N VAL A 76 -0.61 2.44 2.92
CA VAL A 76 -0.69 1.02 3.28
C VAL A 76 -1.59 0.31 2.27
N PHE A 77 -2.80 0.83 2.03
CA PHE A 77 -3.77 0.19 1.13
C PHE A 77 -3.24 0.01 -0.30
N LEU A 78 -2.49 0.99 -0.80
CA LEU A 78 -2.06 0.98 -2.20
C LEU A 78 -0.76 0.20 -2.44
N SER A 79 0.10 0.07 -1.43
CA SER A 79 1.47 -0.42 -1.63
C SER A 79 1.96 -1.49 -0.67
N GLY A 80 1.17 -1.85 0.35
CA GLY A 80 1.39 -3.01 1.21
C GLY A 80 0.49 -4.17 0.85
#